data_AF-A0A527ZU09-F1
#
_entry.id   AF-A0A527ZU09-F1
#
_cell.length_a   1.000
_cell.length_b   1.000
_cell.length_c   1.000
_cell.angle_alpha   90.00
_cell.angle_beta   90.00
_cell.angle_gamma   90.00
#
_symmetry.space_group_name_H-M   'P 1'
#
loop_
_entity.id
_entity.type
_entity.pdbx_description
1 polymer ?
#
loop_
_entity_poly.entity_id
_entity_poly.type
_entity_poly.pdbx_seq_one_letter_code
_entity_poly.pdbx_strand_id
1 'polypeptide(L)'
;MHENCLIGADASILSFVKEADIRPFRLLVSDQGVVGLVSLSDLQKLPVRAALFGLVTGLEIAMTEAIQVADPNGEKWLNCISAKRQDDLRKRIEDARSKEGIVTELLFTQFCDKRDILISLLFSKETARRREELERTFKRIEDLRNDLAHANDYAANRQHAARVCSIVRDILDAHKIITPKA
;
A
#
# COMPACT_ATOMS: atom_id res chain seq x y z
N MET A 1 1.26 32.83 15.75
CA MET A 1 1.62 31.50 15.22
C MET A 1 0.77 31.24 13.99
N HIS A 2 1.33 30.73 12.90
CA HIS A 2 0.51 30.31 11.75
C HIS A 2 -0.16 28.97 12.09
N GLU A 3 -1.49 28.89 12.00
CA GLU A 3 -2.31 27.71 12.30
C GLU A 3 -1.85 26.44 11.53
N ASN A 4 -1.14 26.63 10.42
CA ASN A 4 -0.59 25.57 9.57
C ASN A 4 0.46 24.67 10.25
N CYS A 5 1.02 25.09 11.39
CA CYS A 5 2.03 24.35 12.14
C CYS A 5 1.46 23.46 13.25
N LEU A 6 0.13 23.40 13.44
CA LEU A 6 -0.48 22.64 14.53
C LEU A 6 -1.09 21.33 14.02
N ILE A 7 -1.07 20.29 14.86
CA ILE A 7 -1.80 19.05 14.66
C ILE A 7 -2.38 18.60 16.01
N GLY A 8 -3.63 18.12 16.01
CA GLY A 8 -4.25 17.58 17.22
C GLY A 8 -3.49 16.36 17.73
N ALA A 9 -3.35 16.20 19.04
CA ALA A 9 -2.68 15.05 19.65
C ALA A 9 -3.40 13.71 19.39
N ASP A 10 -4.69 13.78 19.04
CA ASP A 10 -5.56 12.68 18.64
C ASP A 10 -5.46 12.35 17.13
N ALA A 11 -4.75 13.17 16.34
CA ALA A 11 -4.62 12.95 14.91
C ALA A 11 -3.91 11.64 14.61
N SER A 12 -4.42 10.90 13.62
CA SER A 12 -3.79 9.65 13.20
C SER A 12 -2.38 9.89 12.63
N ILE A 13 -1.50 8.90 12.79
CA ILE A 13 -0.17 8.90 12.17
C ILE A 13 -0.28 9.12 10.65
N LEU A 14 -1.25 8.49 9.99
CA LEU A 14 -1.43 8.61 8.54
C LEU A 14 -1.82 10.03 8.13
N SER A 15 -2.63 10.73 8.94
CA SER A 15 -2.97 12.14 8.73
C SER A 15 -1.72 13.02 8.73
N PHE A 16 -0.78 12.75 9.65
CA PHE A 16 0.52 13.42 9.67
C PHE A 16 1.36 13.08 8.42
N VAL A 17 1.56 11.78 8.13
CA VAL A 17 2.42 11.34 7.02
C VAL A 17 1.93 11.90 5.68
N LYS A 18 0.61 11.99 5.46
CA LYS A 18 0.02 12.52 4.24
C LYS A 18 0.45 13.96 3.89
N GLU A 19 0.83 14.77 4.90
CA GLU A 19 1.17 16.18 4.73
C GLU A 19 2.61 16.53 5.13
N ALA A 20 3.41 15.55 5.58
CA ALA A 20 4.72 15.80 6.16
C ALA A 20 5.72 16.40 5.14
N ASP A 21 5.54 16.16 3.84
CA ASP A 21 6.37 16.72 2.78
C ASP A 21 6.06 18.19 2.46
N ILE A 22 4.78 18.59 2.59
CA ILE A 22 4.32 19.97 2.37
C ILE A 22 4.68 20.82 3.59
N ARG A 23 4.55 20.23 4.78
CA ARG A 23 4.73 20.94 6.03
C ARG A 23 5.62 20.07 6.95
N PRO A 24 6.94 20.34 6.98
CA PRO A 24 7.97 19.41 7.48
C PRO A 24 7.99 19.19 8.99
N PHE A 25 7.29 20.02 9.77
CA PHE A 25 7.06 19.80 11.19
C PHE A 25 5.66 20.25 11.61
N ARG A 26 5.16 19.68 12.71
CA ARG A 26 3.97 20.13 13.45
C ARG A 26 4.24 20.12 14.94
N LEU A 27 3.61 21.05 15.65
CA LEU A 27 3.44 21.00 17.08
C LEU A 27 2.17 20.21 17.39
N LEU A 28 2.29 19.20 18.26
CA LEU A 28 1.14 18.47 18.77
C LEU A 28 0.46 19.31 19.84
N VAL A 29 -0.84 19.51 19.71
CA VAL A 29 -1.65 20.30 20.62
C VAL A 29 -2.71 19.44 21.28
N SER A 30 -2.89 19.62 22.58
CA SER A 30 -3.98 19.07 23.39
C SER A 30 -4.64 20.19 24.19
N ASP A 31 -5.63 19.84 25.01
CA ASP A 31 -6.27 20.78 25.96
C ASP A 31 -5.28 21.43 26.93
N GLN A 32 -4.12 20.81 27.16
CA GLN A 32 -3.04 21.32 28.02
C GLN A 32 -2.02 22.19 27.26
N GLY A 33 -2.26 22.50 25.99
CA GLY A 33 -1.35 23.25 25.13
C GLY A 33 -0.46 22.35 24.27
N VAL A 34 0.75 22.82 23.96
CA VAL A 34 1.70 22.09 23.10
C VAL A 34 2.34 20.95 23.88
N VAL A 35 2.10 19.72 23.45
CA VAL A 35 2.56 18.49 24.13
C VAL A 35 3.71 17.79 23.41
N GLY A 36 4.06 18.24 22.20
CA GLY A 36 5.16 17.66 21.46
C GLY A 36 5.39 18.27 20.10
N LEU A 37 6.33 17.68 19.37
CA LEU A 37 6.67 18.03 18.00
C LEU A 37 6.82 16.76 17.19
N VAL A 38 6.23 16.74 16.00
CA VAL A 38 6.53 15.75 14.96
C VAL A 38 7.18 16.44 13.77
N SER A 39 8.11 15.74 13.14
CA SER A 39 8.81 16.23 11.96
C SER A 39 9.07 15.12 10.95
N LEU A 40 9.56 15.51 9.79
CA LEU A 40 9.86 14.58 8.70
C LEU A 40 10.78 13.42 9.10
N SER A 41 11.67 13.60 10.08
CA SER A 41 12.54 12.52 10.59
C SER A 41 11.75 11.42 11.31
N ASP A 42 10.56 11.73 11.83
CA ASP A 42 9.72 10.77 12.52
C ASP A 42 9.13 9.72 11.60
N LEU A 43 9.17 9.95 10.28
CA LEU A 43 8.79 8.94 9.30
C LEU A 43 9.57 7.64 9.51
N GLN A 44 10.81 7.67 10.00
CA GLN A 44 11.58 6.45 10.25
C GLN A 44 11.24 5.74 11.55
N LYS A 45 10.47 6.36 12.45
CA LYS A 45 10.14 5.76 13.74
C LYS A 45 9.29 4.51 13.56
N LEU A 46 9.51 3.52 14.42
CA LEU A 46 8.82 2.23 14.40
C LEU A 46 7.28 2.35 14.33
N PRO A 47 6.61 3.25 15.08
CA PRO A 47 5.16 3.42 14.97
C PRO A 47 4.70 3.86 13.57
N VAL A 48 5.48 4.70 12.89
CA VAL A 48 5.16 5.13 11.52
C VAL A 48 5.38 3.98 10.53
N ARG A 49 6.48 3.22 10.69
CA ARG A 49 6.72 2.01 9.89
C ARG A 49 5.57 1.02 9.99
N ALA A 50 5.11 0.74 11.22
CA ALA A 50 3.98 -0.15 11.47
C ALA A 50 2.68 0.36 10.84
N ALA A 51 2.38 1.66 10.98
CA ALA A 51 1.20 2.28 10.37
C ALA A 51 1.23 2.21 8.83
N LEU A 52 2.39 2.47 8.22
CA LEU A 52 2.58 2.37 6.77
C LEU A 52 2.46 0.92 6.28
N PHE A 53 3.05 -0.02 7.00
CA PHE A 53 2.94 -1.44 6.66
C PHE A 53 1.49 -1.93 6.76
N GLY A 54 0.75 -1.50 7.78
CA GLY A 54 -0.68 -1.74 7.91
C GLY A 54 -1.48 -1.14 6.75
N LEU A 55 -1.16 0.09 6.32
CA LEU A 55 -1.81 0.74 5.18
C LEU A 55 -1.60 -0.04 3.87
N VAL A 56 -0.37 -0.47 3.58
CA VAL A 56 -0.07 -1.28 2.39
C VAL A 56 -0.72 -2.66 2.47
N THR A 57 -0.72 -3.29 3.64
CA THR A 57 -1.38 -4.59 3.86
C THR A 57 -2.89 -4.48 3.63
N GLY A 58 -3.51 -3.42 4.12
CA GLY A 58 -4.93 -3.13 3.88
C GLY A 58 -5.25 -2.97 2.39
N LEU A 59 -4.40 -2.27 1.64
CA LEU A 59 -4.53 -2.20 0.18
C LEU A 59 -4.41 -3.59 -0.45
N GLU A 60 -3.44 -4.41 -0.04
CA GLU A 60 -3.24 -5.74 -0.60
C GLU A 60 -4.43 -6.70 -0.34
N ILE A 61 -5.11 -6.54 0.80
CA ILE A 61 -6.38 -7.22 1.10
C ILE A 61 -7.49 -6.71 0.16
N ALA A 62 -7.65 -5.39 0.02
CA ALA A 62 -8.65 -4.81 -0.88
C ALA A 62 -8.41 -5.20 -2.36
N MET A 63 -7.15 -5.35 -2.78
CA MET A 63 -6.81 -5.88 -4.11
C MET A 63 -7.32 -7.32 -4.28
N THR A 64 -7.21 -8.15 -3.25
CA THR A 64 -7.68 -9.54 -3.26
C THR A 64 -9.21 -9.58 -3.40
N GLU A 65 -9.92 -8.78 -2.62
CA GLU A 65 -11.39 -8.66 -2.69
C GLU A 65 -11.84 -8.15 -4.06
N ALA A 66 -11.18 -7.14 -4.60
CA ALA A 66 -11.49 -6.58 -5.91
C ALA A 66 -11.32 -7.62 -7.04
N ILE A 67 -10.28 -8.47 -6.95
CA ILE A 67 -10.06 -9.58 -7.90
C ILE A 67 -11.19 -10.60 -7.79
N GLN A 68 -11.59 -10.99 -6.56
CA GLN A 68 -12.68 -11.94 -6.34
C GLN A 68 -14.01 -11.43 -6.90
N VAL A 69 -14.29 -10.12 -6.78
CA VAL A 69 -15.49 -9.50 -7.36
C VAL A 69 -15.45 -9.50 -8.89
N ALA A 70 -14.28 -9.26 -9.49
CA ALA A 70 -14.14 -9.21 -10.94
C ALA A 70 -14.04 -10.58 -11.62
N ASP A 71 -13.63 -11.61 -10.87
CA ASP A 71 -13.56 -13.00 -11.33
C ASP A 71 -14.17 -13.96 -10.29
N PRO A 72 -15.51 -13.94 -10.09
CA PRO A 72 -16.17 -14.72 -9.04
C PRO A 72 -15.97 -16.24 -9.15
N ASN A 73 -15.77 -16.73 -10.38
CA ASN A 73 -15.53 -18.15 -10.64
C ASN A 73 -14.04 -18.53 -10.54
N GLY A 74 -13.14 -17.54 -10.45
CA GLY A 74 -11.70 -17.77 -10.31
C GLY A 74 -11.01 -18.36 -11.54
N GLU A 75 -11.61 -18.26 -12.72
CA GLU A 75 -11.14 -18.93 -13.95
C GLU A 75 -10.13 -18.10 -14.74
N LYS A 76 -10.07 -16.79 -14.53
CA LYS A 76 -9.38 -15.83 -15.41
C LYS A 76 -8.10 -15.30 -14.82
N TRP A 77 -8.07 -15.03 -13.50
CA TRP A 77 -6.94 -14.33 -12.88
C TRP A 77 -5.59 -15.03 -13.07
N LEU A 78 -5.58 -16.37 -13.10
CA LEU A 78 -4.33 -17.12 -13.28
C LEU A 78 -3.68 -16.83 -14.65
N ASN A 79 -4.47 -16.54 -15.68
CA ASN A 79 -4.00 -16.19 -17.01
C ASN A 79 -3.45 -14.76 -17.10
N CYS A 80 -3.63 -13.94 -16.06
CA CYS A 80 -3.13 -12.57 -16.00
C CYS A 80 -1.69 -12.48 -15.46
N ILE A 81 -1.15 -13.56 -14.91
CA ILE A 81 0.23 -13.63 -14.41
C ILE A 81 1.09 -14.51 -15.32
N SER A 82 2.39 -14.21 -15.39
CA SER A 82 3.32 -14.94 -16.26
C SER A 82 3.45 -16.42 -15.88
N ALA A 83 3.80 -17.27 -16.86
CA ALA A 83 3.98 -18.71 -16.64
C ALA A 83 4.97 -19.05 -15.50
N LYS A 84 6.05 -18.26 -15.37
CA LYS A 84 7.00 -18.38 -14.26
C LYS A 84 6.32 -18.17 -12.90
N ARG A 85 5.47 -17.14 -12.80
CA ARG A 85 4.73 -16.82 -11.57
C ARG A 85 3.66 -17.86 -11.26
N GLN A 86 3.01 -18.43 -12.27
CA GLN A 86 2.09 -19.56 -12.08
C GLN A 86 2.82 -20.78 -11.51
N ASP A 87 4.05 -21.08 -11.99
CA ASP A 87 4.85 -22.18 -11.47
C ASP A 87 5.27 -21.96 -10.01
N ASP A 88 5.78 -20.76 -9.69
CA ASP A 88 6.12 -20.37 -8.32
C ASP A 88 4.91 -20.45 -7.38
N LEU A 89 3.73 -20.06 -7.87
CA LEU A 89 2.48 -20.11 -7.11
C LEU A 89 2.03 -21.56 -6.84
N ARG A 90 2.08 -22.43 -7.87
CA ARG A 90 1.76 -23.85 -7.72
C ARG A 90 2.62 -24.53 -6.66
N LYS A 91 3.93 -24.27 -6.66
CA LYS A 91 4.86 -24.78 -5.63
C LYS A 91 4.44 -24.36 -4.22
N ARG A 92 4.12 -23.07 -4.02
CA ARG A 92 3.68 -22.55 -2.70
C ARG A 92 2.35 -23.17 -2.24
N ILE A 93 1.43 -23.38 -3.17
CA ILE A 93 0.13 -24.02 -2.88
C ILE A 93 0.36 -25.48 -2.50
N GLU A 94 1.20 -26.22 -3.23
CA GLU A 94 1.54 -27.61 -2.94
C GLU A 94 2.21 -27.75 -1.56
N ASP A 95 3.19 -26.89 -1.26
CA ASP A 95 3.85 -26.82 0.05
C ASP A 95 2.85 -26.58 1.19
N ALA A 96 1.84 -25.74 0.97
CA ALA A 96 0.81 -25.44 1.98
C ALA A 96 -0.22 -26.56 2.14
N ARG A 97 -0.63 -27.21 1.03
CA ARG A 97 -1.53 -28.37 1.06
C ARG A 97 -0.91 -29.54 1.83
N SER A 98 0.41 -29.70 1.74
CA SER A 98 1.14 -30.72 2.52
C SER A 98 1.06 -30.53 4.05
N LYS A 99 0.59 -29.36 4.51
CA LYS A 99 0.50 -28.96 5.93
C LYS A 99 -0.95 -28.76 6.42
N GLU A 100 -1.94 -29.33 5.72
CA GLU A 100 -3.38 -29.25 6.06
C GLU A 100 -3.95 -27.81 6.10
N GLY A 101 -3.38 -26.86 5.37
CA GLY A 101 -3.91 -25.51 5.27
C GLY A 101 -5.18 -25.43 4.41
N ILE A 102 -6.16 -24.61 4.83
CA ILE A 102 -7.28 -24.18 3.97
C ILE A 102 -6.70 -23.30 2.86
N VAL A 103 -6.85 -23.67 1.59
CA VAL A 103 -6.25 -22.93 0.47
C VAL A 103 -7.31 -22.27 -0.41
N THR A 104 -7.44 -20.96 -0.26
CA THR A 104 -7.85 -20.11 -1.38
C THR A 104 -6.59 -19.75 -2.15
N GLU A 105 -6.47 -20.17 -3.41
CA GLU A 105 -5.23 -20.01 -4.21
C GLU A 105 -4.77 -18.55 -4.31
N LEU A 106 -5.73 -17.62 -4.36
CA LEU A 106 -5.48 -16.19 -4.40
C LEU A 106 -4.71 -15.67 -3.17
N LEU A 107 -4.80 -16.33 -2.01
CA LEU A 107 -4.03 -15.97 -0.81
C LEU A 107 -2.52 -16.21 -0.98
N PHE A 108 -2.11 -17.10 -1.89
CA PHE A 108 -0.71 -17.41 -2.15
C PHE A 108 -0.07 -16.48 -3.19
N THR A 109 -0.87 -15.62 -3.80
CA THR A 109 -0.39 -14.57 -4.69
C THR A 109 0.30 -13.45 -3.92
N GLN A 110 1.34 -12.88 -4.52
CA GLN A 110 2.06 -11.73 -3.97
C GLN A 110 1.49 -10.43 -4.51
N PHE A 111 1.91 -9.30 -3.93
CA PHE A 111 1.52 -7.97 -4.38
C PHE A 111 1.70 -7.76 -5.90
N CYS A 112 2.82 -8.18 -6.48
CA CYS A 112 3.06 -8.06 -7.92
C CYS A 112 2.08 -8.89 -8.77
N ASP A 113 1.72 -10.10 -8.33
CA ASP A 113 0.71 -10.91 -9.01
C ASP A 113 -0.63 -10.19 -8.98
N LYS A 114 -1.04 -9.68 -7.80
CA LYS A 114 -2.30 -8.95 -7.64
C LYS A 114 -2.32 -7.69 -8.49
N ARG A 115 -1.20 -6.95 -8.60
CA ARG A 115 -1.07 -5.82 -9.53
C ARG A 115 -1.36 -6.26 -10.95
N ASP A 116 -0.67 -7.29 -11.44
CA ASP A 116 -0.78 -7.73 -12.83
C ASP A 116 -2.20 -8.22 -13.16
N ILE A 117 -2.83 -8.92 -12.20
CA ILE A 117 -4.24 -9.33 -12.28
C ILE A 117 -5.17 -8.11 -12.36
N LEU A 118 -5.01 -7.12 -11.47
CA LEU A 118 -5.85 -5.92 -11.46
C LEU A 118 -5.74 -5.13 -12.78
N ILE A 119 -4.52 -4.94 -13.27
CA ILE A 119 -4.29 -4.23 -14.55
C ILE A 119 -4.94 -4.98 -15.71
N SER A 120 -4.89 -6.31 -15.69
CA SER A 120 -5.41 -7.15 -16.77
C SER A 120 -6.92 -7.36 -16.71
N LEU A 121 -7.52 -7.40 -15.52
CA LEU A 121 -8.95 -7.64 -15.33
C LEU A 121 -9.73 -6.35 -15.12
N LEU A 122 -9.49 -5.66 -14.00
CA LEU A 122 -10.27 -4.48 -13.61
C LEU A 122 -10.05 -3.30 -14.54
N PHE A 123 -8.80 -3.09 -14.95
CA PHE A 123 -8.42 -1.95 -15.78
C PHE A 123 -8.28 -2.32 -17.27
N SER A 124 -8.81 -3.47 -17.70
CA SER A 124 -8.75 -3.95 -19.10
C SER A 124 -9.30 -2.96 -20.13
N LYS A 125 -10.31 -2.17 -19.74
CA LYS A 125 -10.97 -1.17 -20.60
C LYS A 125 -10.29 0.20 -20.57
N GLU A 126 -9.30 0.40 -19.70
CA GLU A 126 -8.56 1.65 -19.61
C GLU A 126 -7.57 1.81 -20.77
N THR A 127 -7.22 3.06 -21.08
CA THR A 127 -6.21 3.36 -22.09
C THR A 127 -4.85 2.74 -21.72
N ALA A 128 -4.04 2.38 -22.71
CA ALA A 128 -2.70 1.81 -22.48
C ALA A 128 -1.85 2.72 -21.57
N ARG A 129 -1.87 4.03 -21.82
CA ARG A 129 -1.21 5.03 -20.98
C ARG A 129 -1.68 4.97 -19.53
N ARG A 130 -3.00 4.89 -19.30
CA ARG A 130 -3.57 4.82 -17.94
C ARG A 130 -3.15 3.53 -17.23
N ARG A 131 -3.13 2.40 -17.93
CA ARG A 131 -2.65 1.12 -17.38
C ARG A 131 -1.18 1.19 -16.97
N GLU A 132 -0.31 1.79 -17.80
CA GLU A 132 1.09 2.01 -17.45
C GLU A 132 1.25 2.92 -16.24
N GLU A 133 0.47 3.99 -16.13
CA GLU A 133 0.48 4.89 -14.97
C GLU A 133 0.10 4.15 -13.68
N LEU A 134 -0.94 3.31 -13.73
CA LEU A 134 -1.37 2.47 -12.61
C LEU A 134 -0.31 1.44 -12.25
N GLU A 135 0.28 0.77 -13.24
CA GLU A 135 1.34 -0.22 -13.01
C GLU A 135 2.55 0.41 -12.31
N ARG A 136 3.01 1.58 -12.78
CA ARG A 136 4.08 2.35 -12.11
C ARG A 136 3.69 2.73 -10.69
N THR A 137 2.44 3.13 -10.47
CA THR A 137 1.94 3.50 -9.13
C THR A 137 1.99 2.31 -8.18
N PHE A 138 1.40 1.17 -8.56
CA PHE A 138 1.43 -0.06 -7.76
C PHE A 138 2.86 -0.55 -7.52
N LYS A 139 3.75 -0.43 -8.51
CA LYS A 139 5.16 -0.80 -8.33
C LYS A 139 5.87 0.08 -7.28
N ARG A 140 5.61 1.38 -7.24
CA ARG A 140 6.15 2.24 -6.15
C ARG A 140 5.63 1.83 -4.77
N ILE A 141 4.36 1.39 -4.69
CA ILE A 141 3.76 0.90 -3.45
C ILE A 141 4.44 -0.42 -3.03
N GLU A 142 4.68 -1.32 -3.98
CA GLU A 142 5.42 -2.57 -3.78
C GLU A 142 6.85 -2.31 -3.29
N ASP A 143 7.56 -1.35 -3.87
CA ASP A 143 8.91 -0.97 -3.42
C ASP A 143 8.89 -0.49 -1.96
N LEU A 144 7.94 0.40 -1.61
CA LEU A 144 7.78 0.89 -0.25
C LEU A 144 7.46 -0.26 0.72
N ARG A 145 6.58 -1.19 0.34
CA ARG A 145 6.27 -2.40 1.13
C ARG A 145 7.53 -3.17 1.49
N ASN A 146 8.40 -3.38 0.51
CA ASN A 146 9.64 -4.13 0.70
C ASN A 146 10.60 -3.38 1.63
N ASP A 147 10.75 -2.07 1.46
CA ASP A 147 11.59 -1.26 2.36
C ASP A 147 11.07 -1.25 3.81
N LEU A 148 9.74 -1.23 3.99
CA LEU A 148 9.09 -1.31 5.29
C LEU A 148 9.36 -2.66 5.96
N ALA A 149 9.25 -3.76 5.21
CA ALA A 149 9.43 -5.12 5.71
C ALA A 149 10.89 -5.45 6.07
N HIS A 150 11.86 -4.92 5.32
CA HIS A 150 13.29 -5.25 5.48
C HIS A 150 14.07 -4.30 6.40
N ALA A 151 13.38 -3.47 7.19
CA ALA A 151 14.03 -2.50 8.08
C ALA A 151 14.93 -1.45 7.35
N ASN A 152 14.73 -1.21 6.05
CA ASN A 152 15.52 -0.24 5.28
C ASN A 152 15.24 1.23 5.68
N ASP A 153 16.15 2.14 5.34
CA ASP A 153 16.00 3.59 5.56
C ASP A 153 15.11 4.29 4.50
N TYR A 154 13.83 3.90 4.44
CA TYR A 154 12.85 4.37 3.46
C TYR A 154 12.56 5.88 3.48
N ALA A 155 12.97 6.57 4.55
CA ALA A 155 12.88 8.02 4.70
C ALA A 155 14.22 8.64 5.16
N ALA A 156 15.34 8.13 4.64
CA ALA A 156 16.71 8.60 4.95
C ALA A 156 16.94 10.10 4.77
N ASN A 157 16.30 10.70 3.77
CA ASN A 157 16.47 12.10 3.42
C ASN A 157 15.14 12.74 3.03
N ARG A 158 15.14 14.07 2.86
CA ARG A 158 13.93 14.84 2.53
C ARG A 158 13.24 14.35 1.25
N GLN A 159 14.00 13.92 0.24
CA GLN A 159 13.45 13.42 -1.02
C GLN A 159 12.75 12.07 -0.82
N HIS A 160 13.38 11.13 -0.10
CA HIS A 160 12.79 9.84 0.21
C HIS A 160 11.54 10.00 1.08
N ALA A 161 11.61 10.85 2.09
CA ALA A 161 10.47 11.19 2.93
C ALA A 161 9.30 11.79 2.12
N ALA A 162 9.58 12.71 1.20
CA ALA A 162 8.57 13.25 0.30
C ALA A 162 7.95 12.19 -0.63
N ARG A 163 8.78 11.26 -1.12
CA ARG A 163 8.32 10.11 -1.90
C ARG A 163 7.36 9.24 -1.09
N VAL A 164 7.66 8.96 0.19
CA VAL A 164 6.76 8.21 1.09
C VAL A 164 5.42 8.91 1.24
N CYS A 165 5.41 10.23 1.46
CA CYS A 165 4.17 11.00 1.57
C CYS A 165 3.34 10.92 0.29
N SER A 166 4.00 10.97 -0.88
CA SER A 166 3.34 10.78 -2.17
C SER A 166 2.75 9.37 -2.31
N ILE A 167 3.51 8.34 -1.95
CA ILE A 167 3.05 6.94 -2.02
C ILE A 167 1.86 6.71 -1.08
N VAL A 168 1.84 7.32 0.11
CA VAL A 168 0.67 7.26 1.00
C VAL A 168 -0.56 7.84 0.33
N ARG A 169 -0.45 8.98 -0.36
CA ARG A 169 -1.57 9.54 -1.13
C ARG A 169 -1.99 8.60 -2.25
N ASP A 170 -1.04 8.01 -2.98
CA ASP A 170 -1.32 7.03 -4.03
C ASP A 170 -2.04 5.80 -3.50
N ILE A 171 -1.67 5.27 -2.33
CA ILE A 171 -2.34 4.12 -1.70
C ILE A 171 -3.80 4.46 -1.39
N LEU A 172 -4.04 5.64 -0.81
CA LEU A 172 -5.40 6.10 -0.49
C LEU A 172 -6.26 6.27 -1.75
N ASP A 173 -5.68 6.75 -2.85
CA ASP A 173 -6.39 6.89 -4.12
C ASP A 173 -6.57 5.55 -4.83
N ALA A 174 -5.57 4.66 -4.80
CA ALA A 174 -5.65 3.30 -5.29
C ALA A 174 -6.77 2.51 -4.60
N HIS A 175 -6.90 2.64 -3.27
CA HIS A 175 -7.96 2.01 -2.51
C HIS A 175 -9.36 2.45 -2.99
N LYS A 176 -9.54 3.75 -3.29
CA LYS A 176 -10.83 4.28 -3.79
C LYS A 176 -11.21 3.76 -5.16
N ILE A 177 -10.23 3.48 -6.03
CA ILE A 177 -10.51 3.04 -7.41
C ILE A 177 -10.72 1.52 -7.51
N ILE A 178 -10.17 0.72 -6.60
CA ILE A 178 -10.33 -0.75 -6.63
C ILE A 178 -11.46 -1.24 -5.73
N THR A 179 -11.85 -0.49 -4.70
CA THR A 179 -12.96 -0.89 -3.83
C THR A 179 -14.28 -0.69 -4.58
N PRO A 180 -15.15 -1.71 -4.65
CA PRO A 180 -16.48 -1.56 -5.23
C PRO A 180 -17.23 -0.42 -4.53
N LYS A 181 -17.85 0.48 -5.31
CA LYS A 181 -18.83 1.41 -4.73
C LYS A 181 -20.03 0.55 -4.32
N ALA A 182 -20.32 0.54 -3.01
CA ALA A 182 -21.55 -0.02 -2.46
C ALA A 182 -22.78 0.67 -3.06
#